data_AF-A0A7V2RS80-F1
#
_entry.id   AF-A0A7V2RS80-F1
#
_cell.length_a   1.000
_cell.length_b   1.000
_cell.length_c   1.000
_cell.angle_alpha   90.00
_cell.angle_beta   90.00
_cell.angle_gamma   90.00
#
_symmetry.space_group_name_H-M   'P 1'
#
loop_
_entity.id
_entity.type
_entity.pdbx_description
1 polymer ?
#
loop_
_entity_poly.entity_id
_entity_poly.type
_entity_poly.pdbx_seq_one_letter_code
_entity_poly.pdbx_strand_id
1 'polypeptide(L)' 'MTAQELLTEIAVMLFQREKLTLGQAARLAGMPQFKFQLLLGSRNIPIHYGIEEYREDLETLKSLQL' A
#
# COMPACT_ATOMS: atom_id res chain seq x y z
N MET A 1 -0.57 23.71 2.12
CA MET A 1 -1.39 22.48 2.03
C MET A 1 -2.59 22.75 1.14
N THR A 2 -2.65 22.09 -0.02
CA THR A 2 -3.80 22.12 -0.94
C THR A 2 -4.79 21.00 -0.59
N ALA A 3 -6.02 21.09 -1.10
CA ALA A 3 -7.00 20.01 -0.95
C ALA A 3 -6.49 18.67 -1.54
N GLN A 4 -5.73 18.73 -2.63
CA GLN A 4 -5.15 17.55 -3.27
C GLN A 4 -4.07 16.88 -2.41
N GLU A 5 -3.23 17.69 -1.76
CA GLU A 5 -2.25 17.18 -0.80
C GLU A 5 -2.96 16.48 0.37
N LEU A 6 -4.03 17.07 0.90
CA LEU A 6 -4.82 16.45 1.98
C LEU A 6 -5.47 15.13 1.56
N LEU A 7 -6.06 15.06 0.37
CA LEU A 7 -6.63 13.81 -0.17
C LEU A 7 -5.57 12.71 -0.32
N THR A 8 -4.35 13.10 -0.71
CA THR A 8 -3.22 12.18 -0.81
C THR A 8 -2.84 11.63 0.56
N GLU A 9 -2.75 12.48 1.59
CA GLU A 9 -2.47 12.02 2.96
C GLU A 9 -3.57 11.12 3.52
N ILE A 10 -4.84 11.44 3.27
CA ILE A 10 -5.96 10.60 3.69
C ILE A 10 -5.92 9.24 2.97
N ALA A 11 -5.64 9.23 1.67
CA ALA A 11 -5.53 7.99 0.90
C ALA A 11 -4.41 7.09 1.43
N VAL A 12 -3.24 7.66 1.74
CA VAL A 12 -2.13 6.91 2.33
C VAL A 12 -2.52 6.35 3.71
N MET A 13 -3.12 7.18 4.57
CA MET A 13 -3.55 6.75 5.90
C MET A 13 -4.59 5.62 5.86
N LEU A 14 -5.57 5.71 4.95
CA LEU A 14 -6.59 4.68 4.78
C LEU A 14 -6.04 3.40 4.15
N PHE A 15 -5.05 3.50 3.26
CA PHE A 15 -4.32 2.35 2.73
C PHE A 15 -3.55 1.62 3.84
N GLN A 16 -2.78 2.35 4.65
CA GLN A 16 -2.02 1.76 5.78
C GLN A 16 -2.89 1.11 6.85
N ARG A 17 -4.16 1.54 6.98
CA ARG A 17 -5.14 0.94 7.90
C ARG A 17 -5.95 -0.19 7.27
N GLU A 18 -5.56 -0.64 6.08
CA GLU A 18 -6.23 -1.70 5.31
C GLU A 18 -7.72 -1.38 5.05
N LYS A 19 -8.09 -0.09 5.03
CA LYS A 19 -9.45 0.37 4.74
C LYS A 19 -9.68 0.57 3.25
N LEU A 20 -8.61 0.80 2.50
CA LEU A 20 -8.65 0.90 1.05
C LEU A 20 -7.59 -0.01 0.44
N THR A 21 -7.96 -0.71 -0.62
CA THR A 21 -6.99 -1.37 -1.49
C THR A 21 -6.12 -0.33 -2.20
N LEU A 22 -4.97 -0.76 -2.73
CA LEU A 22 -4.06 0.10 -3.50
C LEU A 22 -4.78 0.89 -4.61
N GLY A 23 -5.69 0.22 -5.34
CA GLY A 23 -6.47 0.87 -6.41
C GLY A 23 -7.51 1.86 -5.90
N GLN A 24 -8.14 1.58 -4.75
CA GLN A 24 -9.09 2.51 -4.12
C GLN A 24 -8.38 3.76 -3.58
N ALA A 25 -7.23 3.59 -2.93
CA ALA A 25 -6.43 4.68 -2.41
C ALA A 25 -5.87 5.56 -3.54
N ALA A 26 -5.39 4.97 -4.63
CA ALA A 26 -4.95 5.72 -5.81
C ALA A 26 -6.07 6.59 -6.41
N ARG A 27 -7.29 6.05 -6.52
CA ARG A 27 -8.46 6.81 -6.97
C ARG A 27 -8.80 7.97 -6.03
N LEU A 28 -8.76 7.74 -4.71
CA LEU A 28 -9.01 8.80 -3.72
C LEU A 28 -7.95 9.91 -3.80
N ALA A 29 -6.69 9.54 -4.02
CA ALA A 29 -5.59 10.47 -4.22
C ALA A 29 -5.57 11.10 -5.63
N GLY A 30 -6.59 10.84 -6.47
CA GLY A 30 -6.74 11.44 -7.79
C GLY A 30 -5.60 11.13 -8.76
N MET A 31 -4.94 9.98 -8.62
CA MET A 31 -3.78 9.63 -9.45
C MET A 31 -3.82 8.17 -9.96
N PRO A 32 -3.11 7.85 -11.06
CA PRO A 32 -2.97 6.49 -11.51
C PRO A 32 -2.34 5.60 -10.44
N GLN A 33 -2.75 4.33 -10.40
CA GLN A 33 -2.28 3.35 -9.40
C GLN A 33 -0.76 3.24 -9.33
N PHE A 34 -0.06 3.24 -10.47
CA PHE A 34 1.41 3.22 -10.52
C PHE A 34 2.06 4.45 -9.86
N LYS A 35 1.47 5.65 -9.99
CA LYS A 35 1.96 6.85 -9.29
C LYS A 35 1.76 6.73 -7.78
N PHE A 36 0.64 6.15 -7.37
CA PHE A 36 0.39 5.91 -5.95
C PHE A 36 1.36 4.87 -5.38
N GLN A 37 1.70 3.82 -6.11
CA GLN A 37 2.75 2.86 -5.72
C GLN A 37 4.11 3.54 -5.54
N LEU A 38 4.53 4.40 -6.49
CA LEU A 38 5.77 5.18 -6.38
C LEU A 38 5.76 6.11 -5.15
N LEU A 39 4.61 6.72 -4.84
CA LEU A 39 4.43 7.55 -3.65
C LEU A 39 4.60 6.74 -2.36
N LEU A 40 4.02 5.53 -2.30
CA LEU A 40 4.20 4.64 -1.15
C LEU A 40 5.68 4.25 -1.01
N GLY A 41 6.34 3.88 -2.12
CA GLY A 41 7.76 3.54 -2.14
C GLY A 41 8.66 4.68 -1.67
N SER A 42 8.42 5.92 -2.10
CA SER A 42 9.21 7.08 -1.65
C SER A 42 9.04 7.40 -0.15
N ARG A 43 7.96 6.89 0.46
CA ARG A 43 7.67 7.01 1.90
C ARG A 43 8.04 5.75 2.69
N ASN A 44 8.68 4.76 2.05
CA ASN A 44 8.98 3.44 2.65
C ASN A 44 7.73 2.74 3.20
N ILE A 45 6.58 2.93 2.57
CA ILE A 45 5.34 2.25 2.93
C ILE A 45 5.25 0.96 2.10
N PRO A 46 5.30 -0.22 2.73
CA PRO A 46 5.22 -1.48 2.01
C PRO A 46 3.87 -1.63 1.30
N ILE A 47 3.93 -2.14 0.07
CA ILE A 47 2.74 -2.39 -0.78
C ILE A 47 2.20 -3.80 -0.54
N HIS A 48 3.06 -4.71 -0.09
CA HIS A 48 2.72 -6.09 0.30
C HIS A 48 2.08 -6.08 1.69
N TYR A 49 0.93 -6.73 1.80
CA TYR A 49 0.00 -6.71 2.92
C TYR A 49 0.58 -7.35 4.18
N GLY A 50 1.18 -6.51 5.03
CA GLY A 50 1.29 -6.78 6.47
C GLY A 50 2.04 -8.07 6.88
N ILE A 51 1.94 -8.38 8.16
CA ILE A 51 2.55 -9.57 8.79
C ILE A 51 2.00 -10.88 8.19
N GLU A 52 0.83 -10.82 7.57
CA GLU A 52 0.08 -11.97 7.09
C GLU A 52 0.57 -12.42 5.71
N GLU A 53 0.87 -11.53 4.75
CA GLU A 53 1.61 -11.93 3.54
C GLU A 53 3.05 -12.32 3.88
N TYR A 54 3.69 -11.69 4.86
CA TYR A 54 5.00 -12.15 5.35
C TYR A 54 4.93 -13.58 5.92
N ARG A 55 3.84 -13.92 6.62
CA ARG A 55 3.58 -15.30 7.06
C ARG A 55 3.31 -16.22 5.89
N GLU A 56 2.51 -15.82 4.91
CA GLU A 56 2.26 -16.63 3.72
C GLU A 56 3.54 -16.86 2.91
N ASP A 57 4.42 -15.86 2.79
CA ASP A 57 5.74 -16.00 2.19
C ASP A 57 6.63 -16.94 3.02
N LEU A 58 6.64 -16.82 4.35
CA LEU A 58 7.36 -17.75 5.22
C LEU A 58 6.83 -19.19 5.11
N GLU A 59 5.52 -19.37 5.04
CA GLU A 59 4.89 -20.69 4.85
C GLU A 59 5.21 -21.25 3.45
N THR A 60 5.19 -20.40 2.42
CA THR A 60 5.62 -20.77 1.07
C THR A 60 7.08 -21.21 1.06
N LEU A 61 7.99 -20.46 1.70
CA LEU A 61 9.40 -20.82 1.83
C LEU A 61 9.61 -22.13 2.60
N LYS A 62 8.88 -22.36 3.70
CA LYS A 62 8.92 -23.63 4.44
C LYS A 62 8.42 -24.81 3.60
N SER A 63 7.41 -24.60 2.77
CA SER A 63 6.87 -25.64 1.89
C SER A 63 7.84 -26.07 0.79
N LEU A 64 8.80 -25.21 0.44
CA LEU A 64 9.80 -25.46 -0.60
C LEU A 64 11.04 -26.25 -0.11
N GLN A 65 11.12 -26.62 1.18
CA GLN A 65 12.21 -27.41 1.79
C GLN A 65 13.64 -26.98 1.34
N LEU A 66 13.97 -25.70 1.48
CA LEU A 66 15.38 -25.24 1.50
C LEU A 66 15.91 -25.23 2.93
#